data_AF-A0A935DE24-F1
#
_entry.id   AF-A0A935DE24-F1
#
_cell.length_a   1.000
_cell.length_b   1.000
_cell.length_c   1.000
_cell.angle_alpha   90.00
_cell.angle_beta   90.00
_cell.angle_gamma   90.00
#
_symmetry.space_group_name_H-M   'P 1'
#
loop_
_entity.id
_entity.type
_entity.pdbx_description
1 polymer ?
#
loop_
_entity_poly.entity_id
_entity_poly.type
_entity_poly.pdbx_seq_one_letter_code
_entity_poly.pdbx_strand_id
1 'polypeptide(L)'
;MHWERIRALADKLAQHLKDAIARDERVTMTGMYNVVEKLRSGEALTTKERAIHEVAACGILRDMHDELDALVAEAYGWPWPMEKEEILERLVALHDERVAEEQRGVIRWLRPEYQIPRFAPDHVAELDLPTSEVAEEVAPAELVPWPGTAVEQLAALQALVGRAPLTEAEAAAAFAGADRRLVGRHLETLSMLGEVREVAGRFGG
;
A
#
# COMPACT_ATOMS: atom_id res chain seq x y z
N MET A 1 18.12 20.62 -20.89
CA MET A 1 16.90 21.29 -21.41
C MET A 1 15.60 20.53 -21.08
N HIS A 2 15.56 19.19 -21.11
CA HIS A 2 14.31 18.44 -20.80
C HIS A 2 13.76 18.71 -19.38
N TRP A 3 14.62 18.80 -18.36
CA TRP A 3 14.19 19.01 -16.97
C TRP A 3 13.44 20.33 -16.71
N GLU A 4 13.83 21.42 -17.37
CA GLU A 4 13.12 22.71 -17.24
C GLU A 4 11.75 22.66 -17.91
N ARG A 5 11.64 21.95 -19.05
CA ARG A 5 10.37 21.74 -19.76
C ARG A 5 9.42 20.86 -18.94
N ILE A 6 9.92 19.74 -18.42
CA ILE A 6 9.17 18.84 -17.52
C ILE A 6 8.65 19.63 -16.31
N ARG A 7 9.52 20.42 -15.67
CA ARG A 7 9.13 21.24 -14.51
C ARG A 7 8.05 22.26 -14.87
N ALA A 8 8.25 23.03 -15.93
CA ALA A 8 7.28 24.03 -16.36
C ALA A 8 5.91 23.41 -16.73
N LEU A 9 5.91 22.23 -17.35
CA LEU A 9 4.68 21.51 -17.69
C LEU A 9 4.00 20.94 -16.43
N ALA A 10 4.75 20.37 -15.50
CA ALA A 10 4.24 19.90 -14.22
C ALA A 10 3.62 21.04 -13.40
N ASP A 11 4.25 22.22 -13.37
CA ASP A 11 3.73 23.41 -12.69
C ASP A 11 2.41 23.90 -13.35
N LYS A 12 2.35 23.89 -14.69
CA LYS A 12 1.12 24.21 -15.43
C LYS A 12 -0.01 23.22 -15.13
N LEU A 13 0.32 21.93 -15.07
CA LEU A 13 -0.65 20.87 -14.76
C LEU A 13 -1.18 21.01 -13.33
N ALA A 14 -0.30 21.29 -12.36
CA ALA A 14 -0.70 21.55 -10.98
C ALA A 14 -1.61 22.79 -10.87
N GLN A 15 -1.27 23.87 -11.57
CA GLN A 15 -2.10 25.07 -11.60
C GLN A 15 -3.46 24.80 -12.25
N HIS A 16 -3.49 24.05 -13.35
CA HIS A 16 -4.73 23.66 -14.02
C HIS A 16 -5.65 22.84 -13.12
N LEU A 17 -5.10 21.84 -12.41
CA LEU A 17 -5.87 21.04 -11.45
C LEU A 17 -6.46 21.91 -10.34
N LYS A 18 -5.67 22.84 -9.81
CA LYS A 18 -6.13 23.78 -8.78
C LYS A 18 -7.26 24.67 -9.29
N ASP A 19 -7.12 25.23 -10.49
CA ASP A 19 -8.14 26.09 -11.09
C ASP A 19 -9.41 25.29 -11.42
N ALA A 20 -9.29 24.07 -11.92
CA ALA A 20 -10.42 23.20 -12.25
C ALA A 20 -11.24 22.86 -11.00
N ILE A 21 -10.59 22.49 -9.90
CA ILE A 21 -11.25 22.19 -8.62
C ILE A 21 -11.90 23.45 -8.02
N ALA A 22 -11.26 24.62 -8.18
CA ALA A 22 -11.79 25.88 -7.66
C ALA A 22 -13.01 26.42 -8.44
N ARG A 23 -13.23 25.98 -9.68
CA ARG A 23 -14.35 26.46 -10.52
C ARG A 23 -15.71 25.95 -10.05
N ASP A 24 -15.79 24.71 -9.59
CA ASP A 24 -17.07 24.07 -9.27
C ASP A 24 -16.87 22.92 -8.27
N GLU A 25 -17.67 22.89 -7.22
CA GLU A 25 -17.62 21.88 -6.15
C GLU A 25 -17.87 20.45 -6.66
N ARG A 26 -18.52 20.30 -7.82
CA ARG A 26 -18.77 19.01 -8.46
C ARG A 26 -17.50 18.42 -9.09
N VAL A 27 -16.48 19.24 -9.34
CA VAL A 27 -15.19 18.81 -9.91
C VAL A 27 -14.30 18.31 -8.78
N THR A 28 -14.10 17.00 -8.74
CA THR A 28 -13.15 16.36 -7.84
C THR A 28 -11.97 15.83 -8.63
N MET A 29 -10.81 15.69 -7.97
CA MET A 29 -9.62 15.13 -8.61
C MET A 29 -9.90 13.75 -9.22
N THR A 30 -10.51 12.85 -8.45
CA THR A 30 -10.93 11.52 -8.93
C THR A 30 -11.92 11.61 -10.10
N GLY A 31 -12.88 12.53 -10.04
CA GLY A 31 -13.86 12.73 -11.11
C GLY A 31 -13.22 13.16 -12.42
N MET A 32 -12.26 14.09 -12.38
CA MET A 32 -11.50 14.53 -13.56
C MET A 32 -10.71 13.38 -14.17
N TYR A 33 -10.00 12.60 -13.35
CA TYR A 33 -9.18 11.49 -13.86
C TYR A 33 -10.03 10.36 -14.46
N ASN A 34 -11.19 10.05 -13.87
CA ASN A 34 -12.13 9.09 -14.49
C ASN A 34 -12.60 9.55 -15.88
N VAL A 35 -12.86 10.86 -16.05
CA VAL A 35 -13.21 11.43 -17.35
C VAL A 35 -12.04 11.36 -18.32
N VAL A 36 -10.81 11.70 -17.89
CA VAL A 36 -9.60 11.61 -18.72
C VAL A 36 -9.35 10.18 -19.20
N GLU A 37 -9.51 9.17 -18.34
CA GLU A 37 -9.35 7.77 -18.73
C GLU A 37 -10.38 7.36 -19.78
N LYS A 38 -11.64 7.80 -19.65
CA LYS A 38 -12.66 7.57 -20.70
C LYS A 38 -12.35 8.28 -22.01
N LEU A 39 -11.77 9.48 -21.96
CA LEU A 39 -11.29 10.19 -23.15
C LEU A 39 -10.15 9.44 -23.84
N ARG A 40 -9.31 8.72 -23.08
CA ARG A 40 -8.21 7.89 -23.61
C ARG A 40 -8.74 6.57 -24.19
N SER A 41 -9.69 5.92 -23.53
CA SER A 41 -10.29 4.66 -24.01
C SER A 41 -11.32 4.86 -25.13
N GLY A 42 -11.79 6.09 -25.34
CA GLY A 42 -12.83 6.41 -26.34
C GLY A 42 -14.25 6.06 -25.88
N GLU A 43 -14.45 5.80 -24.59
CA GLU A 43 -15.76 5.52 -24.00
C GLU A 43 -16.68 6.75 -24.02
N ALA A 44 -17.98 6.50 -24.15
CA ALA A 44 -18.98 7.56 -24.11
C ALA A 44 -19.10 8.15 -22.70
N LEU A 45 -18.96 9.48 -22.60
CA LEU A 45 -19.17 10.21 -21.36
C LEU A 45 -20.66 10.31 -21.02
N THR A 46 -21.00 10.02 -19.76
CA THR A 46 -22.34 10.29 -19.21
C THR A 46 -22.61 11.81 -19.14
N THR A 47 -23.86 12.21 -18.92
CA THR A 47 -24.22 13.63 -18.78
C THR A 47 -23.46 14.34 -17.66
N LYS A 48 -23.26 13.66 -16.52
CA LYS A 48 -22.49 14.19 -15.39
C LYS A 48 -21.01 14.34 -15.73
N GLU A 49 -20.44 13.34 -16.38
CA GLU A 49 -19.03 13.34 -16.81
C GLU A 49 -18.77 14.38 -17.89
N ARG A 50 -19.72 14.63 -18.80
CA ARG A 50 -19.64 15.70 -19.79
C ARG A 50 -19.61 17.09 -19.12
N ALA A 51 -20.43 17.30 -18.09
CA ALA A 51 -20.39 18.53 -17.33
C ALA A 51 -19.01 18.73 -16.64
N ILE A 52 -18.44 17.66 -16.06
CA ILE A 52 -17.09 17.70 -15.49
C ILE A 52 -16.04 17.98 -16.58
N HIS A 53 -16.14 17.30 -17.73
CA HIS A 53 -15.25 17.48 -18.87
C HIS A 53 -15.19 18.93 -19.34
N GLU A 54 -16.33 19.61 -19.43
CA GLU A 54 -16.43 21.00 -19.85
C GLU A 54 -15.87 21.98 -18.80
N VAL A 55 -16.26 21.82 -17.53
CA VAL A 55 -15.84 22.74 -16.45
C VAL A 55 -14.35 22.59 -16.13
N ALA A 56 -13.87 21.36 -16.04
CA ALA A 56 -12.49 21.05 -15.74
C ALA A 56 -11.58 21.11 -16.98
N ALA A 57 -12.14 21.23 -18.19
CA ALA A 57 -11.39 21.16 -19.45
C ALA A 57 -10.49 19.91 -19.53
N CYS A 58 -11.07 18.73 -19.25
CA CYS A 58 -10.34 17.47 -19.13
C CYS A 58 -9.56 17.07 -20.39
N GLY A 59 -9.93 17.57 -21.57
CA GLY A 59 -9.12 17.39 -22.79
C GLY A 59 -7.74 18.04 -22.69
N ILE A 60 -7.65 19.26 -22.16
CA ILE A 60 -6.37 19.95 -21.95
C ILE A 60 -5.55 19.21 -20.88
N LEU A 61 -6.21 18.77 -19.81
CA LEU A 61 -5.57 17.95 -18.76
C LEU A 61 -4.95 16.67 -19.34
N ARG A 62 -5.68 15.96 -20.22
CA ARG A 62 -5.16 14.79 -20.92
C ARG A 62 -3.94 15.14 -21.76
N ASP A 63 -4.03 16.17 -22.60
CA ASP A 63 -2.95 16.55 -23.50
C ASP A 63 -1.67 16.96 -22.73
N MET A 64 -1.83 17.66 -21.59
CA MET A 64 -0.70 18.00 -20.70
C MET A 64 -0.06 16.76 -20.05
N HIS A 65 -0.84 15.73 -19.69
CA HIS A 65 -0.30 14.45 -19.21
C HIS A 65 0.44 13.71 -20.32
N ASP A 66 -0.14 13.64 -21.52
CA ASP A 66 0.48 12.93 -22.64
C ASP A 66 1.80 13.61 -23.09
N GLU A 67 1.87 14.95 -23.04
CA GLU A 67 3.11 15.70 -23.27
C GLU A 67 4.14 15.46 -22.15
N LEU A 68 3.69 15.39 -20.90
CA LEU A 68 4.57 15.13 -19.76
C LEU A 68 5.19 13.73 -19.85
N ASP A 69 4.38 12.72 -20.16
CA ASP A 69 4.84 11.34 -20.32
C ASP A 69 5.87 11.23 -21.45
N ALA A 70 5.62 11.92 -22.58
CA ALA A 70 6.56 11.97 -23.70
C ALA A 70 7.91 12.62 -23.32
N LEU A 71 7.87 13.73 -22.58
CA LEU A 71 9.09 14.42 -22.12
C LEU A 71 9.87 13.60 -21.08
N VAL A 72 9.16 12.89 -20.20
CA VAL A 72 9.79 11.99 -19.23
C VAL A 72 10.45 10.83 -19.96
N ALA A 73 9.76 10.17 -20.89
CA ALA A 73 10.34 9.12 -21.71
C ALA A 73 11.59 9.62 -22.46
N GLU A 74 11.54 10.80 -23.08
CA GLU A 74 12.68 11.43 -23.74
C GLU A 74 13.86 11.67 -22.77
N ALA A 75 13.60 12.11 -21.53
CA ALA A 75 14.65 12.32 -20.53
C ALA A 75 15.34 11.02 -20.10
N TYR A 76 14.63 9.89 -20.15
CA TYR A 76 15.19 8.55 -19.95
C TYR A 76 15.74 7.91 -21.24
N GLY A 77 15.62 8.59 -22.38
CA GLY A 77 16.03 8.06 -23.69
C GLY A 77 15.15 6.90 -24.19
N TRP A 78 13.90 6.84 -23.73
CA TRP A 78 12.94 5.79 -24.07
C TRP A 78 12.03 6.23 -25.24
N PRO A 79 11.57 5.31 -26.10
CA PRO A 79 10.56 5.61 -27.10
C PRO A 79 9.21 5.93 -26.44
N TRP A 80 8.32 6.64 -27.12
CA TRP A 80 6.94 6.90 -26.66
C TRP A 80 6.01 7.04 -27.86
N PRO A 81 4.78 6.48 -27.85
CA PRO A 81 4.17 5.66 -26.79
C PRO A 81 4.76 4.25 -26.71
N MET A 82 4.62 3.61 -25.55
CA MET A 82 5.04 2.21 -25.28
C MET A 82 3.90 1.44 -24.62
N GLU A 83 3.95 0.11 -24.73
CA GLU A 83 3.06 -0.78 -23.99
C GLU A 83 3.43 -0.82 -22.50
N LYS A 84 2.46 -1.13 -21.64
CA LYS A 84 2.66 -1.13 -20.18
C LYS A 84 3.73 -2.13 -19.75
N GLU A 85 3.77 -3.29 -20.39
CA GLU A 85 4.73 -4.35 -20.14
C GLU A 85 6.17 -3.88 -20.43
N GLU A 86 6.38 -3.14 -21.53
CA GLU A 86 7.70 -2.58 -21.87
C GLU A 86 8.14 -1.53 -20.85
N ILE A 87 7.22 -0.68 -20.37
CA ILE A 87 7.50 0.28 -19.31
C ILE A 87 7.94 -0.45 -18.03
N LEU A 88 7.24 -1.51 -17.64
CA LEU A 88 7.56 -2.29 -16.45
C LEU A 88 8.93 -2.96 -16.57
N GLU A 89 9.25 -3.58 -17.70
CA GLU A 89 10.56 -4.20 -17.95
C GLU A 89 11.71 -3.19 -17.79
N ARG A 90 11.57 -2.00 -18.40
CA ARG A 90 12.59 -0.94 -18.30
C ARG A 90 12.73 -0.41 -16.87
N LEU A 91 11.63 -0.28 -16.13
CA LEU A 91 11.66 0.14 -14.73
C LEU A 91 12.33 -0.89 -13.82
N VAL A 92 12.08 -2.18 -14.04
CA VAL A 92 12.75 -3.26 -13.29
C VAL A 92 14.25 -3.26 -13.57
N ALA A 93 14.67 -3.11 -14.83
CA ALA A 93 16.09 -3.00 -15.16
C ALA A 93 16.76 -1.80 -14.46
N LEU A 94 16.09 -0.63 -14.44
CA LEU A 94 16.60 0.54 -13.72
C LEU A 94 16.65 0.30 -12.20
N HIS A 95 15.68 -0.42 -11.64
CA HIS A 95 15.66 -0.80 -10.23
C HIS A 95 16.87 -1.69 -9.88
N ASP A 96 17.15 -2.71 -10.67
CA ASP A 96 18.30 -3.61 -10.45
C ASP A 96 19.63 -2.83 -10.50
N GLU A 97 19.76 -1.88 -11.43
CA GLU A 97 20.90 -0.97 -11.47
C GLU A 97 21.02 -0.12 -10.20
N ARG A 98 19.90 0.43 -9.70
CA ARG A 98 19.89 1.20 -8.45
C ARG A 98 20.28 0.34 -7.26
N VAL A 99 19.76 -0.88 -7.16
CA VAL A 99 20.11 -1.82 -6.08
C VAL A 99 21.62 -2.11 -6.11
N ALA A 100 22.21 -2.33 -7.28
CA ALA A 100 23.65 -2.55 -7.42
C ALA A 100 24.49 -1.28 -7.12
N GLU A 101 23.97 -0.08 -7.35
CA GLU A 101 24.60 1.19 -6.93
C GLU A 101 24.56 1.37 -5.42
N GLU A 102 23.41 1.10 -4.79
CA GLU A 102 23.23 1.20 -3.35
C GLU A 102 24.10 0.21 -2.59
N GLN A 103 24.25 -1.03 -3.08
CA GLN A 103 25.20 -2.01 -2.54
C GLN A 103 26.65 -1.52 -2.60
N ARG A 104 26.98 -0.66 -3.58
CA ARG A 104 28.29 0.00 -3.69
C ARG A 104 28.38 1.30 -2.89
N GLY A 105 27.35 1.63 -2.11
CA GLY A 105 27.26 2.85 -1.29
C GLY A 105 26.86 4.11 -2.08
N VAL A 106 26.45 3.99 -3.35
CA VAL A 106 26.01 5.12 -4.18
C VAL A 106 24.49 5.20 -4.12
N ILE A 107 23.97 5.99 -3.19
CA ILE A 107 22.53 6.27 -3.09
C ILE A 107 22.20 7.55 -3.85
N ARG A 108 21.29 7.47 -4.83
CA ARG A 108 20.82 8.64 -5.61
C ARG A 108 19.59 9.27 -4.97
N TRP A 109 19.82 10.25 -4.11
CA TRP A 109 18.75 11.03 -3.47
C TRP A 109 18.13 12.04 -4.43
N LEU A 110 16.79 12.08 -4.49
CA LEU A 110 16.01 13.08 -5.23
C LEU A 110 15.99 14.43 -4.49
N ARG A 111 15.92 14.40 -3.16
CA ARG A 111 15.99 15.56 -2.26
C ARG A 111 16.92 15.22 -1.11
N PRO A 112 18.25 15.30 -1.31
CA PRO A 112 19.25 14.94 -0.30
C PRO A 112 18.95 15.55 1.07
N GLU A 113 18.56 16.82 1.11
CA GLU A 113 18.33 17.60 2.33
C GLU A 113 17.11 17.11 3.13
N TYR A 114 16.13 16.50 2.47
CA TYR A 114 14.94 15.94 3.11
C TYR A 114 15.08 14.44 3.37
N GLN A 115 15.73 13.71 2.45
CA GLN A 115 15.76 12.26 2.45
C GLN A 115 16.91 11.69 3.28
N ILE A 116 18.12 12.27 3.20
CA ILE A 116 19.28 11.78 3.98
C ILE A 116 18.98 11.81 5.47
N PRO A 117 18.45 12.91 6.06
CA PRO A 117 18.15 12.94 7.49
C PRO A 117 17.00 12.03 7.92
N ARG A 118 16.28 11.37 7.02
CA ARG A 118 15.12 10.51 7.35
C ARG A 118 15.34 9.04 7.03
N PHE A 119 16.15 8.76 6.01
CA PHE A 119 16.23 7.44 5.40
C PHE A 119 17.67 6.97 5.17
N ALA A 120 18.69 7.78 5.49
CA ALA A 120 20.06 7.31 5.37
C ALA A 120 20.32 6.17 6.37
N PRO A 121 21.06 5.11 5.97
CA PRO A 121 21.33 3.96 6.84
C PRO A 121 21.99 4.32 8.17
N ASP A 122 22.78 5.41 8.18
CA ASP A 122 23.48 5.91 9.38
C ASP A 122 22.60 6.79 10.27
N HIS A 123 21.38 7.10 9.84
CA HIS A 123 20.43 7.89 10.61
C HIS A 123 19.26 6.99 11.03
N VAL A 124 19.26 6.58 12.29
CA VAL A 124 18.05 6.09 12.95
C VAL A 124 17.13 7.30 13.09
N ALA A 125 16.40 7.61 12.04
CA ALA A 125 15.33 8.58 12.11
C ALA A 125 14.34 8.02 13.14
N GLU A 126 14.20 8.73 14.26
CA GLU A 126 13.08 8.57 15.17
C GLU A 126 11.84 8.99 14.37
N LEU A 127 11.29 8.05 13.60
CA LEU A 127 9.99 8.21 12.99
C LEU A 127 8.99 8.24 14.15
N ASP A 128 8.67 9.45 14.60
CA ASP A 128 7.46 9.73 15.37
C ASP A 128 6.26 9.62 14.41
N LEU A 129 6.05 8.39 13.93
CA LEU A 129 4.74 7.96 13.49
C LEU A 129 3.89 7.98 14.75
N PRO A 130 2.67 8.55 14.73
CA PRO A 130 1.73 8.30 15.81
C PRO A 130 1.55 6.78 15.87
N THR A 131 2.22 6.17 16.85
CA THR A 131 2.06 4.79 17.23
C THR A 131 0.61 4.69 17.66
N SER A 132 -0.22 4.16 16.76
CA SER A 132 -1.44 3.49 17.18
C SER A 132 -0.95 2.39 18.12
N GLU A 133 -0.99 2.66 19.42
CA GLU A 133 -0.49 1.85 20.55
C GLU A 133 -0.08 0.45 20.10
N VAL A 134 1.15 0.34 19.61
CA VAL A 134 1.71 -0.95 19.25
C VAL A 134 2.13 -1.55 20.57
N ALA A 135 1.39 -2.57 20.97
CA ALA A 135 1.67 -3.39 22.13
C ALA A 135 3.17 -3.73 22.18
N GLU A 136 3.74 -3.61 23.38
CA GLU A 136 5.13 -3.91 23.69
C GLU A 136 5.62 -5.18 22.97
N GLU A 137 6.71 -5.04 22.24
CA GLU A 137 7.51 -6.15 21.72
C GLU A 137 8.01 -7.00 22.91
N VAL A 138 7.34 -8.12 23.15
CA VAL A 138 7.85 -9.18 24.00
C VAL A 138 8.76 -10.06 23.13
N ALA A 139 9.98 -10.30 23.61
CA ALA A 139 11.00 -11.13 22.98
C ALA A 139 10.45 -12.45 22.39
N PRO A 140 11.02 -12.97 21.28
CA PRO A 140 10.49 -14.14 20.60
C PRO A 140 10.59 -15.38 21.50
N ALA A 141 9.48 -15.75 22.13
CA ALA A 141 9.27 -17.11 22.60
C ALA A 141 9.11 -18.00 21.36
N GLU A 142 9.82 -19.11 21.32
CA GLU A 142 9.74 -20.13 20.27
C GLU A 142 8.26 -20.51 19.99
N LEU A 143 7.69 -19.95 18.92
CA LEU A 143 6.30 -20.19 18.56
C LEU A 143 6.16 -21.62 18.06
N VAL A 144 5.20 -22.35 18.61
CA VAL A 144 4.91 -23.73 18.19
C VAL A 144 4.30 -23.67 16.79
N PRO A 145 4.76 -24.48 15.81
CA PRO A 145 4.18 -24.50 14.47
C PRO A 145 2.72 -24.95 14.51
N TRP A 146 1.85 -24.31 13.73
CA TRP A 146 0.42 -24.64 13.67
C TRP A 146 0.20 -26.06 13.06
N PRO A 147 -0.50 -26.98 13.76
CA PRO A 147 -0.70 -28.34 13.27
C PRO A 147 -1.58 -28.40 12.00
N GLY A 148 -1.34 -29.38 11.14
CA GLY A 148 -2.02 -29.52 9.86
C GLY A 148 -3.41 -30.18 9.92
N THR A 149 -3.69 -30.99 10.95
CA THR A 149 -4.96 -31.71 11.07
C THR A 149 -5.87 -31.11 12.14
N ALA A 150 -7.19 -31.21 11.96
CA ALA A 150 -8.17 -30.64 12.89
C ALA A 150 -8.08 -31.25 14.30
N VAL A 151 -7.76 -32.54 14.41
CA VAL A 151 -7.61 -33.25 15.70
C VAL A 151 -6.39 -32.74 16.45
N GLU A 152 -5.25 -32.55 15.77
CA GLU A 152 -4.03 -32.02 16.38
C GLU A 152 -4.19 -30.54 16.78
N GLN A 153 -4.90 -29.75 15.97
CA GLN A 153 -5.22 -28.35 16.29
C GLN A 153 -6.07 -28.24 17.57
N LEU A 154 -7.10 -29.08 17.71
CA LEU A 154 -7.95 -29.10 18.91
C LEU A 154 -7.17 -29.53 20.16
N ALA A 155 -6.34 -30.59 20.05
CA ALA A 155 -5.51 -31.05 21.15
C ALA A 155 -4.46 -30.00 21.59
N ALA A 156 -3.85 -29.30 20.62
CA ALA A 156 -2.88 -28.24 20.89
C ALA A 156 -3.53 -27.03 21.59
N LEU A 157 -4.74 -26.63 21.15
CA LEU A 157 -5.50 -25.55 21.79
C LEU A 157 -5.96 -25.92 23.20
N GLN A 158 -6.44 -27.15 23.41
CA GLN A 158 -6.83 -27.64 24.74
C GLN A 158 -5.63 -27.66 25.70
N ALA A 159 -4.48 -28.15 25.26
CA ALA A 159 -3.26 -28.17 26.07
C ALA A 159 -2.75 -26.76 26.41
N LEU A 160 -2.91 -25.80 25.50
CA LEU A 160 -2.52 -24.41 25.72
C LEU A 160 -3.42 -23.72 26.74
N VAL A 161 -4.75 -23.84 26.55
CA VAL A 161 -5.77 -23.25 27.42
C VAL A 161 -5.83 -23.91 28.80
N GLY A 162 -5.47 -25.19 28.90
CA GLY A 162 -5.34 -25.89 30.17
C GLY A 162 -4.19 -25.39 31.06
N ARG A 163 -3.22 -24.62 30.52
CA ARG A 163 -2.10 -24.06 31.29
C ARG A 163 -2.41 -22.69 31.87
N ALA A 164 -3.21 -21.89 31.17
CA ALA A 164 -3.64 -20.57 31.63
C ALA A 164 -4.90 -20.13 30.87
N PRO A 165 -5.79 -19.33 31.49
CA PRO A 165 -6.95 -18.78 30.81
C PRO A 165 -6.55 -17.71 29.78
N LEU A 166 -6.83 -17.99 28.50
CA LEU A 166 -6.39 -17.17 27.36
C LEU A 166 -7.59 -16.69 26.53
N THR A 167 -7.46 -15.52 25.95
CA THR A 167 -8.36 -15.02 24.90
C THR A 167 -8.05 -15.69 23.56
N GLU A 168 -9.00 -15.63 22.62
CA GLU A 168 -8.78 -16.15 21.26
C GLU A 168 -7.56 -15.52 20.56
N ALA A 169 -7.32 -14.23 20.83
CA ALA A 169 -6.20 -13.50 20.25
C ALA A 169 -4.86 -14.00 20.80
N GLU A 170 -4.77 -14.21 22.13
CA GLU A 170 -3.56 -14.75 22.77
C GLU A 170 -3.34 -16.22 22.37
N ALA A 171 -4.41 -17.01 22.24
CA ALA A 171 -4.33 -18.40 21.80
C ALA A 171 -3.83 -18.51 20.35
N ALA A 172 -4.28 -17.64 19.44
CA ALA A 172 -3.80 -17.60 18.07
C ALA A 172 -2.34 -17.11 17.98
N ALA A 173 -1.96 -16.14 18.81
CA ALA A 173 -0.59 -15.60 18.86
C ALA A 173 0.45 -16.61 19.39
N ALA A 174 0.03 -17.66 20.11
CA ALA A 174 0.92 -18.70 20.61
C ALA A 174 1.42 -19.67 19.52
N PHE A 175 0.82 -19.64 18.32
CA PHE A 175 1.16 -20.54 17.23
C PHE A 175 1.62 -19.78 15.97
N ALA A 176 2.68 -20.28 15.33
CA ALA A 176 3.14 -19.74 14.07
C ALA A 176 2.23 -20.20 12.92
N GLY A 177 1.52 -19.26 12.28
CA GLY A 177 0.68 -19.51 11.10
C GLY A 177 -0.77 -19.88 11.39
N ALA A 178 -1.26 -19.70 12.62
CA ALA A 178 -2.64 -19.97 12.98
C ALA A 178 -3.61 -18.88 12.48
N ASP A 179 -4.72 -19.28 11.85
CA ASP A 179 -5.81 -18.36 11.53
C ASP A 179 -6.68 -18.13 12.78
N ARG A 180 -6.79 -16.88 13.21
CA ARG A 180 -7.59 -16.48 14.39
C ARG A 180 -9.05 -16.93 14.31
N ARG A 181 -9.67 -16.90 13.14
CA ARG A 181 -11.07 -17.35 12.95
C ARG A 181 -11.19 -18.85 13.12
N LEU A 182 -10.19 -19.60 12.66
CA LEU A 182 -10.13 -21.05 12.83
C LEU A 182 -9.92 -21.43 14.30
N VAL A 183 -9.03 -20.70 15.00
CA VAL A 183 -8.79 -20.85 16.45
C VAL A 183 -10.05 -20.59 17.25
N GLY A 184 -10.77 -19.49 16.99
CA GLY A 184 -12.03 -19.17 17.67
C GLY A 184 -13.07 -20.28 17.52
N ARG A 185 -13.29 -20.76 16.29
CA ARG A 185 -14.23 -21.87 16.03
C ARG A 185 -13.86 -23.15 16.78
N HIS A 186 -12.56 -23.46 16.89
CA HIS A 186 -12.08 -24.63 17.62
C HIS A 186 -12.26 -24.48 19.13
N LEU A 187 -12.03 -23.29 19.69
CA LEU A 187 -12.25 -22.99 21.11
C LEU A 187 -13.74 -23.02 21.47
N GLU A 188 -14.61 -22.48 20.61
CA GLU A 188 -16.07 -22.62 20.73
C GLU A 188 -16.49 -24.09 20.71
N THR A 189 -15.92 -24.89 19.80
CA THR A 189 -16.18 -26.33 19.72
C THR A 189 -15.77 -27.03 21.01
N LEU A 190 -14.55 -26.79 21.52
CA LEU A 190 -14.07 -27.34 22.79
C LEU A 190 -14.95 -26.91 23.98
N SER A 191 -15.50 -25.69 23.93
CA SER A 191 -16.43 -25.24 24.97
C SER A 191 -17.79 -25.91 24.90
N MET A 192 -18.32 -26.14 23.70
CA MET A 192 -19.55 -26.92 23.50
C MET A 192 -19.41 -28.38 23.95
N LEU A 193 -18.21 -28.97 23.78
CA LEU A 193 -17.90 -30.31 24.27
C LEU A 193 -17.65 -30.38 25.79
N GLY A 194 -17.59 -29.23 26.48
CA GLY A 194 -17.37 -29.15 27.92
C GLY A 194 -15.91 -29.38 28.35
N GLU A 195 -14.98 -29.45 27.40
CA GLU A 195 -13.55 -29.64 27.63
C GLU A 195 -12.85 -28.34 28.05
N VAL A 196 -13.48 -27.18 27.78
CA VAL A 196 -12.97 -25.85 28.08
C VAL A 196 -14.13 -24.93 28.51
N ARG A 197 -13.94 -24.14 29.56
CA ARG A 197 -14.90 -23.16 30.04
C ARG A 197 -14.56 -21.76 29.53
N GLU A 198 -15.56 -21.08 28.99
CA GLU A 198 -15.47 -19.65 28.71
C GLU A 198 -15.88 -18.84 29.95
N VAL A 199 -15.03 -17.93 30.40
CA VAL A 199 -15.32 -16.97 31.47
C VAL A 199 -14.89 -15.58 31.02
N ALA A 200 -15.86 -14.69 30.83
CA ALA A 200 -15.65 -13.30 30.42
C ALA A 200 -14.75 -13.13 29.18
N GLY A 201 -14.96 -13.96 28.14
CA GLY A 201 -14.19 -13.93 26.89
C GLY A 201 -12.79 -14.54 26.96
N ARG A 202 -12.47 -15.25 28.06
CA ARG A 202 -11.25 -16.07 28.20
C ARG A 202 -11.65 -17.53 28.29
N PHE A 203 -10.95 -18.38 27.55
CA PHE A 203 -11.09 -19.82 27.56
C PHE A 203 -10.10 -20.39 28.58
N GLY A 204 -10.54 -21.29 29.47
CA GLY A 204 -9.75 -21.95 30.51
C GLY A 204 -10.30 -23.34 30.84
N GLY A 205 -9.46 -24.25 31.32
CA GLY A 205 -9.88 -25.57 31.83
C GLY A 205 -10.65 -25.50 33.16
#